data_AF-A0A2E1VSI1-F1
#
_entry.id   AF-A0A2E1VSI1-F1
#
_cell.length_a   1.000
_cell.length_b   1.000
_cell.length_c   1.000
_cell.angle_alpha   90.00
_cell.angle_beta   90.00
_cell.angle_gamma   90.00
#
_symmetry.space_group_name_H-M   'P 1'
#
loop_
_entity.id
_entity.type
_entity.pdbx_description
1 polymer ?
#
loop_
_entity_poly.entity_id
_entity_poly.type
_entity_poly.pdbx_seq_one_letter_code
_entity_poly.pdbx_strand_id
1 'polypeptide(L)'
;MIDTLSLISDLLLSQTEAANEVAPWFSEEFGVYLGAYGGAGVGVLGGILGGVGGPLAQQGKGRGFVLPAFLVTAVVGVVLLAAGLVGLLVGQPYVVYYPFLLLGLIMSAVFGGLYPVMRTRYRQAETRKLEAEALRRA
;
A
#
# COMPACT_ATOMS: atom_id res chain seq x y z
N MET A 1 37.58 22.73 -31.56
CA MET A 1 38.65 21.78 -31.26
C MET A 1 38.29 21.17 -29.92
N ILE A 2 37.71 19.96 -29.91
CA ILE A 2 37.34 19.29 -28.65
C ILE A 2 38.65 18.98 -27.92
N ASP A 3 38.71 19.35 -26.65
CA ASP A 3 39.92 19.19 -25.85
C ASP A 3 40.07 17.71 -25.48
N THR A 4 41.17 17.08 -25.86
CA THR A 4 41.38 15.64 -25.62
C THR A 4 41.28 15.26 -24.14
N LEU A 5 41.59 16.20 -23.25
CA LEU A 5 41.40 16.07 -21.80
C LEU A 5 39.93 16.00 -21.39
N SER A 6 39.03 16.74 -22.04
CA SER A 6 37.59 16.69 -21.72
C SER A 6 37.00 15.34 -22.12
N LEU A 7 37.41 14.80 -23.28
CA LEU A 7 36.91 13.53 -23.80
C LEU A 7 37.35 12.34 -22.93
N ILE A 8 38.57 12.39 -22.38
CA ILE A 8 39.07 11.39 -21.42
C ILE A 8 38.33 11.52 -20.08
N SER A 9 38.08 12.75 -19.61
CA SER A 9 37.31 12.98 -18.38
C SER A 9 35.89 12.43 -18.50
N ASP A 10 35.19 12.68 -19.60
CA ASP A 10 33.83 12.19 -19.84
C ASP A 10 33.79 10.66 -19.95
N LEU A 11 34.79 10.06 -20.62
CA LEU A 11 34.92 8.60 -20.70
C LEU A 11 35.17 7.98 -19.33
N LEU A 12 36.03 8.56 -18.50
CA LEU A 12 36.30 8.07 -17.16
C LEU A 12 35.08 8.26 -16.24
N LEU A 13 34.38 9.39 -16.34
CA LEU A 13 33.16 9.65 -15.59
C LEU A 13 32.08 8.63 -15.94
N SER A 14 31.81 8.39 -17.23
CA SER A 14 30.82 7.40 -17.66
C SER A 14 31.15 5.97 -17.20
N GLN A 15 32.43 5.57 -17.24
CA GLN A 15 32.85 4.25 -16.73
C GLN A 15 32.68 4.14 -15.21
N THR A 16 32.92 5.24 -14.49
CA THR A 16 32.77 5.29 -13.03
C THR A 16 31.29 5.30 -12.62
N GLU A 17 30.42 5.97 -13.38
CA GLU A 17 28.97 5.93 -13.18
C GLU A 17 28.43 4.51 -13.41
N ALA A 18 28.77 3.88 -14.53
CA ALA A 18 28.34 2.51 -14.84
C ALA A 18 28.80 1.48 -13.79
N ALA A 19 29.97 1.69 -13.16
CA ALA A 19 30.46 0.82 -12.10
C ALA A 19 29.74 1.04 -10.75
N ASN A 20 29.11 2.20 -10.53
CA ASN A 20 28.43 2.56 -9.28
C ASN A 20 26.89 2.46 -9.37
N GLU A 21 26.33 2.15 -10.53
CA GLU A 21 24.88 1.95 -10.67
C GLU A 21 24.43 0.70 -9.90
N VAL A 22 23.55 0.91 -8.92
CA VAL A 22 22.94 -0.17 -8.17
C VAL A 22 22.05 -0.97 -9.12
N ALA A 23 22.35 -2.27 -9.26
CA ALA A 23 21.56 -3.15 -10.10
C ALA A 23 20.08 -3.12 -9.65
N PRO A 24 19.14 -2.81 -10.56
CA PRO A 24 17.72 -2.76 -10.22
C PRO A 24 17.22 -4.16 -9.86
N TRP A 25 16.37 -4.25 -8.84
CA TRP A 25 15.76 -5.53 -8.44
C TRP A 25 14.91 -6.18 -9.53
N PHE A 26 14.33 -5.36 -10.42
CA PHE A 26 13.52 -5.82 -11.54
C PHE A 26 13.56 -4.82 -12.70
N SER A 27 13.07 -5.25 -13.87
CA SER A 27 13.04 -4.43 -15.09
C SER A 27 12.11 -3.22 -14.96
N GLU A 28 12.42 -2.16 -15.70
CA GLU A 28 11.60 -0.94 -15.73
C GLU A 28 10.15 -1.23 -16.16
N GLU A 29 9.95 -2.08 -17.18
CA GLU A 29 8.63 -2.52 -17.62
C GLU A 29 7.83 -3.17 -16.47
N PHE A 30 8.47 -4.03 -15.68
CA PHE A 30 7.81 -4.67 -14.56
C PHE A 30 7.37 -3.66 -13.50
N GLY A 31 8.19 -2.64 -13.20
CA GLY A 31 7.81 -1.59 -12.27
C GLY A 31 6.61 -0.76 -12.73
N VAL A 32 6.53 -0.47 -14.03
CA VAL A 32 5.36 0.21 -14.62
C VAL A 32 4.10 -0.65 -14.48
N TYR A 33 4.18 -1.94 -14.81
CA TYR A 33 3.06 -2.86 -14.66
C TYR A 33 2.64 -3.05 -13.20
N LEU A 34 3.61 -3.14 -12.29
CA LEU A 34 3.36 -3.24 -10.85
C LEU A 34 2.59 -2.01 -10.34
N GLY A 35 2.98 -0.81 -10.77
CA GLY A 35 2.25 0.42 -10.44
C GLY A 35 0.83 0.44 -11.00
N ALA A 36 0.68 0.13 -12.29
CA ALA A 36 -0.62 0.18 -12.97
C ALA A 36 -1.61 -0.87 -12.43
N TYR A 37 -1.21 -2.14 -12.44
CA TYR A 37 -2.07 -3.24 -11.99
C TYR A 37 -2.20 -3.28 -10.46
N GLY A 38 -1.13 -2.96 -9.74
CA GLY A 38 -1.17 -2.85 -8.28
C GLY A 38 -2.14 -1.75 -7.83
N GLY A 39 -2.07 -0.57 -8.46
CA GLY A 39 -2.98 0.54 -8.16
C GLY A 39 -4.44 0.20 -8.49
N ALA A 40 -4.69 -0.38 -9.68
CA ALA A 40 -6.03 -0.83 -10.07
C ALA A 40 -6.59 -1.89 -9.10
N GLY A 41 -5.77 -2.88 -8.73
CA GLY A 41 -6.13 -3.93 -7.77
C GLY A 41 -6.49 -3.37 -6.40
N VAL A 42 -5.66 -2.46 -5.86
CA VAL A 42 -5.94 -1.79 -4.59
C VAL A 42 -7.22 -0.97 -4.66
N GLY A 43 -7.47 -0.27 -5.78
CA GLY A 43 -8.70 0.50 -6.00
C GLY A 43 -9.95 -0.39 -6.00
N VAL A 44 -9.92 -1.52 -6.70
CA VAL A 44 -11.03 -2.48 -6.73
C VAL A 44 -11.26 -3.10 -5.36
N LEU A 45 -10.19 -3.53 -4.68
CA LEU A 45 -10.27 -4.08 -3.33
C LEU A 45 -10.86 -3.06 -2.33
N GLY A 46 -10.42 -1.81 -2.41
CA GLY A 46 -10.96 -0.71 -1.61
C GLY A 46 -12.42 -0.44 -1.90
N GLY A 47 -12.82 -0.47 -3.18
CA GLY A 47 -14.22 -0.32 -3.61
C GLY A 47 -15.12 -1.44 -3.07
N ILE A 48 -14.68 -2.70 -3.15
CA ILE A 48 -15.43 -3.86 -2.65
C ILE A 48 -15.50 -3.81 -1.12
N LEU A 49 -14.38 -3.64 -0.43
CA LEU A 49 -14.34 -3.64 1.03
C LEU A 49 -15.07 -2.42 1.62
N GLY A 50 -14.99 -1.26 1.00
CA GLY A 50 -15.76 -0.07 1.39
C GLY A 50 -17.24 -0.23 1.11
N GLY A 51 -17.60 -0.65 -0.11
CA GLY A 51 -18.98 -0.78 -0.58
C GLY A 51 -19.77 -1.88 0.13
N VAL A 52 -19.14 -3.03 0.40
CA VAL A 52 -19.77 -4.15 1.12
C VAL A 52 -19.59 -4.01 2.62
N GLY A 53 -18.41 -3.57 3.07
CA GLY A 53 -18.10 -3.45 4.50
C GLY A 53 -18.93 -2.40 5.22
N GLY A 54 -19.26 -1.28 4.58
CA GLY A 54 -20.10 -0.22 5.17
C GLY A 54 -21.49 -0.72 5.59
N PRO A 55 -22.32 -1.22 4.66
CA PRO A 55 -23.64 -1.77 4.96
C PRO A 55 -23.60 -2.96 5.93
N LEU A 56 -22.64 -3.89 5.77
CA LEU A 56 -22.49 -5.03 6.68
C LEU A 56 -22.11 -4.60 8.11
N ALA A 57 -21.26 -3.59 8.25
CA ALA A 57 -20.91 -3.02 9.54
C ALA A 57 -22.12 -2.38 10.25
N GLN A 58 -23.00 -1.70 9.49
CA GLN A 58 -24.24 -1.14 10.05
C GLN A 58 -25.20 -2.22 10.56
N GLN A 59 -25.27 -3.36 9.88
CA GLN A 59 -26.09 -4.51 10.28
C GLN A 59 -25.44 -5.36 11.39
N GLY A 60 -24.18 -5.07 11.75
CA GLY A 60 -23.39 -5.88 12.68
C GLY A 60 -23.22 -7.32 12.19
N LYS A 61 -23.12 -7.53 10.88
CA LYS A 61 -22.93 -8.84 10.23
C LYS A 61 -21.54 -8.94 9.61
N GLY A 62 -20.98 -10.15 9.54
CA GLY A 62 -19.70 -10.39 8.87
C GLY A 62 -18.47 -9.78 9.56
N ARG A 63 -18.57 -9.44 10.86
CA ARG A 63 -17.47 -8.87 11.66
C ARG A 63 -16.18 -9.67 11.54
N GLY A 64 -16.28 -11.00 11.57
CA GLY A 64 -15.14 -11.92 11.49
C GLY A 64 -14.46 -11.96 10.12
N PHE A 65 -15.07 -11.44 9.06
CA PHE A 65 -14.45 -11.37 7.73
C PHE A 65 -13.99 -9.93 7.42
N VAL A 66 -14.85 -8.94 7.64
CA VAL A 66 -14.59 -7.56 7.25
C VAL A 66 -13.44 -6.95 8.06
N LEU A 67 -13.43 -7.08 9.39
CA LEU A 67 -12.36 -6.49 10.21
C LEU A 67 -10.98 -7.11 9.93
N PRO A 68 -10.84 -8.44 9.86
CA PRO A 68 -9.58 -9.04 9.45
C PRO A 68 -9.17 -8.66 8.03
N ALA A 69 -10.09 -8.53 7.08
CA ALA A 69 -9.77 -8.08 5.72
C ALA A 69 -9.15 -6.66 5.70
N PHE A 70 -9.72 -5.72 6.46
CA PHE A 70 -9.13 -4.38 6.62
C PHE A 70 -7.74 -4.45 7.28
N LEU A 71 -7.60 -5.27 8.33
CA LEU A 71 -6.33 -5.40 9.05
C LEU A 71 -5.24 -6.04 8.18
N VAL A 72 -5.53 -7.14 7.50
CA VAL A 72 -4.58 -7.85 6.62
C VAL A 72 -4.15 -6.92 5.49
N THR A 73 -5.08 -6.23 4.85
CA THR A 73 -4.76 -5.26 3.78
C THR A 73 -3.88 -4.13 4.31
N ALA A 74 -4.14 -3.63 5.52
CA ALA A 74 -3.29 -2.61 6.15
C ALA A 74 -1.87 -3.13 6.46
N VAL A 75 -1.75 -4.37 6.98
CA VAL A 75 -0.45 -5.01 7.26
C VAL A 75 0.35 -5.22 5.98
N VAL A 76 -0.30 -5.70 4.91
CA VAL A 76 0.33 -5.80 3.58
C VAL A 76 0.84 -4.44 3.12
N GLY A 77 0.05 -3.38 3.31
CA GLY A 77 0.47 -2.00 3.04
C GLY A 77 1.72 -1.59 3.81
N VAL A 78 1.79 -1.89 5.10
CA VAL A 78 2.96 -1.60 5.94
C VAL A 78 4.21 -2.35 5.46
N VAL A 79 4.06 -3.63 5.08
CA VAL A 79 5.17 -4.43 4.56
C VAL A 79 5.68 -3.86 3.23
N LEU A 80 4.77 -3.48 2.31
CA LEU A 80 5.15 -2.84 1.05
C LEU A 80 5.84 -1.50 1.30
N LEU A 81 5.33 -0.69 2.22
CA LEU A 81 5.92 0.59 2.58
C LEU A 81 7.35 0.40 3.13
N ALA A 82 7.56 -0.59 4.00
CA ALA A 82 8.88 -0.93 4.51
C ALA A 82 9.82 -1.38 3.40
N ALA A 83 9.36 -2.22 2.46
CA ALA A 83 10.16 -2.63 1.30
C ALA A 83 10.56 -1.44 0.42
N GLY A 84 9.65 -0.49 0.18
CA GLY A 84 9.93 0.75 -0.55
C GLY A 84 10.95 1.63 0.16
N LEU A 85 10.87 1.75 1.50
CA LEU A 85 11.86 2.48 2.29
C LEU A 85 13.23 1.82 2.23
N VAL A 86 13.30 0.49 2.30
CA VAL A 86 14.56 -0.26 2.13
C VAL A 86 15.13 -0.01 0.73
N GLY A 87 14.30 -0.07 -0.32
CA GLY A 87 14.74 0.24 -1.69
C GLY A 87 15.31 1.65 -1.82
N LEU A 88 14.64 2.64 -1.23
CA LEU A 88 15.10 4.03 -1.21
C LEU A 88 16.46 4.18 -0.50
N LEU A 89 16.65 3.51 0.64
CA LEU A 89 17.89 3.57 1.42
C LEU A 89 19.07 2.88 0.73
N VAL A 90 18.81 1.86 -0.09
CA VAL A 90 19.84 1.13 -0.86
C VAL A 90 20.15 1.82 -2.19
N GLY A 91 19.49 2.95 -2.50
CA GLY A 91 19.73 3.69 -3.74
C GLY A 91 19.14 3.01 -4.98
N GLN A 92 18.09 2.20 -4.81
CA GLN A 92 17.39 1.61 -5.94
C GLN A 92 16.78 2.71 -6.83
N PRO A 93 16.66 2.47 -8.15
CA PRO A 93 16.06 3.44 -9.06
C PRO A 93 14.59 3.68 -8.75
N TYR A 94 14.08 4.85 -9.16
CA TYR A 94 12.71 5.32 -8.92
C TYR A 94 11.64 4.27 -9.22
N VAL A 95 11.80 3.58 -10.35
CA VAL A 95 10.86 2.56 -10.84
C VAL A 95 10.73 1.37 -9.89
N VAL A 96 11.75 1.12 -9.05
CA VAL A 96 11.73 0.06 -8.05
C VAL A 96 11.04 0.54 -6.78
N TYR A 97 11.55 1.56 -6.10
CA TYR A 97 11.05 1.90 -4.76
C TYR A 97 9.70 2.64 -4.79
N TYR A 98 9.42 3.43 -5.83
CA TYR A 98 8.25 4.31 -5.86
C TYR A 98 6.92 3.56 -5.84
N PRO A 99 6.70 2.48 -6.63
CA PRO A 99 5.47 1.70 -6.56
C PRO A 99 5.21 1.11 -5.17
N PHE A 100 6.25 0.60 -4.50
CA PHE A 100 6.13 0.05 -3.14
C PHE A 100 5.76 1.12 -2.12
N LEU A 101 6.41 2.29 -2.16
CA LEU A 101 6.09 3.40 -1.28
C LEU A 101 4.65 3.88 -1.51
N LEU A 102 4.26 4.08 -2.76
CA LEU A 102 2.94 4.59 -3.11
C LEU A 102 1.83 3.61 -2.69
N LEU A 103 1.92 2.35 -3.13
CA LEU A 103 0.93 1.33 -2.79
C LEU A 103 0.91 1.05 -1.30
N GLY A 104 2.09 0.93 -0.69
CA GLY A 104 2.24 0.69 0.74
C GLY A 104 1.59 1.79 1.57
N LEU A 105 1.89 3.06 1.25
CA LEU A 105 1.33 4.22 1.93
C LEU A 105 -0.19 4.28 1.80
N ILE A 106 -0.73 4.13 0.58
CA ILE A 106 -2.17 4.16 0.33
C ILE A 106 -2.85 3.02 1.10
N MET A 107 -2.34 1.80 1.00
CA MET A 107 -2.94 0.65 1.68
C MET A 107 -2.89 0.79 3.21
N SER A 108 -1.73 1.16 3.77
CA SER A 108 -1.59 1.32 5.22
C SER A 108 -2.44 2.47 5.74
N ALA A 109 -2.44 3.62 5.06
CA ALA A 109 -3.17 4.81 5.52
C ALA A 109 -4.68 4.64 5.38
N VAL A 110 -5.15 4.17 4.22
CA VAL A 110 -6.58 4.02 3.95
C VAL A 110 -7.15 2.89 4.80
N PHE A 111 -6.64 1.67 4.68
CA PHE A 111 -7.24 0.53 5.39
C PHE A 111 -6.91 0.56 6.90
N GLY A 112 -5.70 0.99 7.28
CA GLY A 112 -5.33 1.17 8.67
C GLY A 112 -6.12 2.30 9.36
N GLY A 113 -6.33 3.42 8.66
CA GLY A 113 -7.16 4.52 9.15
C GLY A 113 -8.65 4.17 9.24
N LEU A 114 -9.17 3.35 8.31
CA LEU A 114 -10.57 2.92 8.32
C LEU A 114 -10.85 1.79 9.33
N TYR A 115 -9.85 1.01 9.71
CA TYR A 115 -9.99 -0.07 10.70
C TYR A 115 -10.64 0.38 12.03
N PRO A 116 -10.17 1.42 12.74
CA PRO A 116 -10.80 1.86 13.99
C PRO A 116 -12.23 2.37 13.79
N VAL A 117 -12.50 2.99 12.63
CA VAL A 117 -13.85 3.44 12.26
C VAL A 117 -14.77 2.24 12.12
N MET A 118 -14.38 1.24 11.34
CA MET A 118 -15.15 0.01 11.15
C MET A 118 -15.37 -0.75 12.46
N ARG A 119 -14.32 -0.87 13.29
CA ARG A 119 -14.42 -1.48 14.63
C ARG A 119 -15.48 -0.78 15.49
N THR A 120 -15.50 0.55 15.47
CA THR A 120 -16.47 1.34 16.23
C THR A 120 -17.89 1.14 15.71
N ARG A 121 -18.08 1.10 14.38
CA ARG A 121 -19.39 0.83 13.75
C ARG A 121 -19.94 -0.54 14.12
N TYR A 122 -19.10 -1.56 14.11
CA TYR A 122 -19.49 -2.91 14.55
C TYR A 122 -19.90 -2.93 16.01
N ARG A 123 -19.15 -2.26 16.89
CA ARG A 123 -19.50 -2.15 18.32
C ARG A 123 -20.85 -1.47 18.53
N GLN A 124 -21.12 -0.38 17.82
CA GLN A 124 -22.42 0.33 17.89
C GLN A 124 -23.58 -0.54 17.38
N ALA A 125 -23.36 -1.39 16.38
CA ALA A 125 -24.38 -2.32 15.90
C ALA A 125 -24.68 -3.42 16.92
N GLU A 126 -23.66 -3.93 17.62
CA GLU A 126 -23.84 -4.90 18.72
C GLU A 126 -24.58 -4.28 19.91
N THR A 127 -24.20 -3.07 20.35
CA THR A 127 -24.89 -2.36 21.44
C THR A 127 -26.37 -2.16 21.15
N ARG A 128 -26.72 -1.73 19.92
CA ARG A 128 -28.13 -1.56 19.51
C ARG A 128 -28.94 -2.86 19.57
N LYS A 129 -28.33 -4.01 19.29
CA LYS A 129 -29.00 -5.32 19.42
C LYS A 129 -29.28 -5.66 20.88
N LEU A 130 -28.30 -5.45 21.75
CA LEU A 130 -28.42 -5.71 23.19
C LEU A 130 -29.48 -4.80 23.84
N GLU A 131 -29.51 -3.51 23.50
CA GLU A 131 -30.52 -2.56 23.99
C GLU A 131 -31.94 -2.96 23.56
N ALA A 132 -32.11 -3.37 22.29
CA ALA A 132 -33.40 -3.84 21.79
C ALA A 132 -33.85 -5.14 22.48
N GLU A 133 -32.93 -6.06 22.77
CA GLU A 133 -33.22 -7.28 23.53
C GLU A 133 -33.57 -7.00 24.99
N ALA A 134 -32.88 -6.04 25.62
CA ALA A 134 -33.19 -5.61 26.99
C ALA A 134 -34.59 -5.00 27.07
N LEU A 135 -34.95 -4.13 26.12
CA LEU A 135 -36.29 -3.54 26.04
C LEU A 135 -37.40 -4.59 25.81
N ARG A 136 -37.13 -5.64 25.03
CA ARG A 136 -38.07 -6.75 24.82
C ARG A 136 -38.30 -7.62 26.05
N ARG A 137 -37.36 -7.60 27.01
CA ARG A 137 -37.41 -8.41 28.24
C ARG A 137 -37.93 -7.65 29.46
N ALA A 138 -38.08 -6.33 29.35
CA ALA A 138 -38.67 -5.46 30.38
C ALA A 138 -40.19 -5.41 30.23
#